data_AF-A0A521UBL5-F1
#
_entry.id   AF-A0A521UBL5-F1
#
_cell.length_a   1.000
_cell.length_b   1.000
_cell.length_c   1.000
_cell.angle_alpha   90.00
_cell.angle_beta   90.00
_cell.angle_gamma   90.00
#
_symmetry.space_group_name_H-M   'P 1'
#
loop_
_entity.id
_entity.type
_entity.pdbx_description
1 polymer ?
#
loop_
_entity_poly.entity_id
_entity_poly.type
_entity_poly.pdbx_seq_one_letter_code
_entity_poly.pdbx_strand_id
1 'polypeptide(L)'
;MSRLRLWLLSLALWLMSAAALAQPHGHDDAMASRDLALSIPAVPADYATQQLGPLAVSYPRAMRPVFAEALARAERDARAVGAPLGMPELPRLSVRLVPDAAAMRALSPPELPPPQYAAGVAYPSIGLTLVSARAPSTGDATRVAQVLRHELAHLAWGAATGQAAGPRWFTEGLAVEQSGEQSFERFQSMAQASFTRGLAPWPQLDGRFGGSTEQVDLAYAQGADIVAWLLRRDGPGRFAVLAERLRGGEQFPEAMRTAFGASVATLEEQWREDVRSRFALAPIWAGSGLVTVVFLLMMGAASLRRWRRSAKTRERWAAEERARRQPPRWVVVTPGMRGE
;
A
#
# COMPACT_ATOMS: atom_id res chain seq x y z
N MET A 1 35.11 -7.06 21.39
CA MET A 1 33.92 -7.81 20.92
C MET A 1 34.22 -8.30 19.52
N SER A 2 34.28 -9.62 19.30
CA SER A 2 34.86 -10.22 18.08
C SER A 2 33.97 -10.00 16.85
N ARG A 3 34.60 -9.75 15.69
CA ARG A 3 33.96 -9.51 14.38
C ARG A 3 32.95 -10.60 13.99
N LEU A 4 33.09 -11.81 14.52
CA LEU A 4 32.19 -12.94 14.31
C LEU A 4 30.79 -12.73 14.92
N ARG A 5 30.69 -12.06 16.08
CA ARG A 5 29.39 -11.79 16.73
C ARG A 5 28.58 -10.72 16.01
N LEU A 6 29.26 -9.75 15.37
CA LEU A 6 28.60 -8.73 14.54
C LEU A 6 28.02 -9.34 13.26
N TRP A 7 28.72 -10.29 12.63
CA TRP A 7 28.23 -11.00 11.44
C TRP A 7 27.02 -11.91 11.74
N LEU A 8 27.04 -12.62 12.88
CA LEU A 8 25.91 -13.47 13.29
C LEU A 8 24.68 -12.66 13.71
N LEU A 9 24.86 -11.47 14.32
CA LEU A 9 23.75 -10.55 14.62
C LEU A 9 23.13 -9.95 13.36
N SER A 10 23.92 -9.63 12.33
CA SER A 10 23.40 -9.17 11.05
C SER A 10 22.70 -10.27 10.24
N LEU A 11 23.17 -11.52 10.31
CA LEU A 11 22.51 -12.66 9.68
C LEU A 11 21.20 -13.03 10.40
N ALA A 12 21.17 -12.93 11.74
CA ALA A 12 19.96 -13.13 12.53
C ALA A 12 18.92 -12.02 12.29
N LEU A 13 19.33 -10.75 12.17
CA LEU A 13 18.42 -9.67 11.77
C LEU A 13 17.90 -9.83 10.33
N TRP A 14 18.72 -10.38 9.42
CA TRP A 14 18.31 -10.66 8.04
C TRP A 14 17.28 -11.79 7.98
N LEU A 15 17.51 -12.89 8.72
CA LEU A 15 16.57 -14.01 8.84
C LEU A 15 15.28 -13.66 9.59
N MET A 16 15.34 -12.74 10.57
CA MET A 16 14.15 -12.25 11.27
C MET A 16 13.36 -11.18 10.50
N SER A 17 13.93 -10.57 9.46
CA SER A 17 13.18 -9.73 8.52
C SER A 17 12.40 -10.54 7.46
N ALA A 18 12.70 -11.84 7.36
CA ALA A 18 12.05 -12.75 6.41
C ALA A 18 10.83 -13.50 7.01
N ALA A 19 10.50 -13.27 8.28
CA ALA A 19 9.44 -14.00 8.99
C ALA A 19 8.32 -13.06 9.45
N ALA A 20 7.44 -12.73 8.51
CA ALA A 20 5.98 -12.58 8.66
C ALA A 20 5.43 -11.79 7.46
N LEU A 21 5.62 -12.31 6.25
CA LEU A 21 4.81 -11.89 5.12
C LEU A 21 3.42 -12.49 5.38
N ALA A 22 2.52 -11.68 5.93
CA ALA A 22 1.10 -11.97 5.85
C ALA A 22 0.78 -12.14 4.36
N GLN A 23 0.26 -13.31 3.98
CA GLN A 23 -0.03 -13.61 2.58
C GLN A 23 -1.25 -12.80 2.14
N PRO A 24 -1.11 -11.84 1.21
CA PRO A 24 -2.26 -11.24 0.57
C PRO A 24 -2.76 -12.24 -0.48
N HIS A 25 -4.04 -12.55 -0.44
CA HIS A 25 -4.67 -13.45 -1.40
C HIS A 25 -5.12 -12.62 -2.60
N GLY A 26 -4.62 -12.94 -3.79
CA GLY A 26 -5.08 -12.28 -4.99
C GLY A 26 -6.54 -12.62 -5.28
N HIS A 27 -7.44 -11.64 -5.27
CA HIS A 27 -8.83 -11.75 -5.70
C HIS A 27 -8.92 -11.92 -7.21
N ASP A 28 -9.17 -13.12 -7.74
CA ASP A 28 -9.83 -13.22 -9.05
C ASP A 28 -11.30 -12.87 -8.82
N ASP A 29 -11.66 -11.63 -9.12
CA ASP A 29 -13.05 -11.23 -9.24
C ASP A 29 -13.76 -12.21 -10.19
N ALA A 30 -14.83 -12.84 -9.70
CA ALA A 30 -15.76 -13.60 -10.52
C ALA A 30 -16.62 -12.64 -11.37
N MET A 31 -15.98 -11.75 -12.12
CA MET A 31 -16.61 -10.62 -12.79
C MET A 31 -16.34 -10.64 -14.29
N ALA A 32 -16.94 -11.59 -15.02
CA ALA A 32 -17.02 -11.47 -16.48
C ALA A 32 -18.05 -12.39 -17.17
N SER A 33 -19.28 -12.50 -16.68
CA SER A 33 -20.34 -13.01 -17.56
C SER A 33 -21.61 -12.17 -17.43
N ARG A 34 -21.67 -11.10 -18.23
CA ARG A 34 -22.89 -10.31 -18.46
C ARG A 34 -24.09 -11.17 -18.91
N ASP A 35 -23.82 -12.36 -19.45
CA ASP A 35 -24.82 -13.24 -20.05
C ASP A 35 -25.24 -14.42 -19.16
N LEU A 36 -24.69 -14.54 -17.94
CA LEU A 36 -25.05 -15.63 -17.03
C LEU A 36 -26.15 -15.16 -16.07
N ALA A 37 -27.34 -15.75 -16.20
CA ALA A 37 -28.41 -15.56 -15.22
C ALA A 37 -28.00 -16.23 -13.89
N LEU A 38 -27.67 -15.42 -12.90
CA LEU A 38 -27.24 -15.89 -11.58
C LEU A 38 -28.43 -16.05 -10.64
N SER A 39 -28.51 -17.20 -9.97
CA SER A 39 -29.49 -17.43 -8.92
C SER A 39 -28.97 -16.92 -7.58
N ILE A 40 -29.83 -16.32 -6.76
CA ILE A 40 -29.49 -15.94 -5.38
C ILE A 40 -30.04 -17.00 -4.43
N PRO A 41 -29.19 -17.85 -3.80
CA PRO A 41 -29.66 -18.87 -2.87
C PRO A 41 -30.44 -18.26 -1.71
N ALA A 42 -31.43 -18.97 -1.16
CA ALA A 42 -32.19 -18.48 0.00
C ALA A 42 -31.29 -18.34 1.25
N VAL A 43 -31.58 -17.33 2.06
CA VAL A 43 -30.87 -17.13 3.34
C VAL A 43 -31.41 -18.15 4.37
N PRO A 44 -30.54 -18.82 5.16
CA PRO A 44 -30.98 -19.77 6.19
C PRO A 44 -31.86 -19.13 7.28
N ALA A 45 -32.74 -19.92 7.90
CA ALA A 45 -33.73 -19.43 8.88
C ALA A 45 -33.10 -18.85 10.17
N ASP A 46 -31.90 -19.32 10.53
CA ASP A 46 -31.13 -18.87 11.70
C ASP A 46 -30.41 -17.53 11.46
N TYR A 47 -30.45 -16.98 10.25
CA TYR A 47 -29.93 -15.65 9.96
C TYR A 47 -30.94 -14.57 10.38
N ALA A 48 -30.42 -13.41 10.72
CA ALA A 48 -31.17 -12.15 10.76
C ALA A 48 -30.87 -11.37 9.50
N THR A 49 -31.84 -10.58 9.03
CA THR A 49 -31.63 -9.60 7.97
C THR A 49 -31.97 -8.22 8.52
N GLN A 50 -31.05 -7.27 8.35
CA GLN A 50 -31.17 -5.90 8.79
C GLN A 50 -31.01 -4.95 7.60
N GLN A 51 -31.93 -3.99 7.45
CA GLN A 51 -31.80 -2.92 6.47
C GLN A 51 -30.92 -1.80 7.04
N LEU A 52 -29.83 -1.45 6.35
CA LEU A 52 -28.85 -0.42 6.70
C LEU A 52 -28.65 0.50 5.49
N GLY A 53 -29.44 1.58 5.39
CA GLY A 53 -29.52 2.41 4.20
C GLY A 53 -29.84 1.60 2.94
N PRO A 54 -28.98 1.57 1.90
CA PRO A 54 -29.20 0.78 0.69
C PRO A 54 -28.93 -0.73 0.88
N LEU A 55 -28.35 -1.15 2.01
CA LEU A 55 -27.88 -2.52 2.21
C LEU A 55 -28.92 -3.37 2.96
N ALA A 56 -29.31 -4.50 2.39
CA ALA A 56 -29.98 -5.57 3.11
C ALA A 56 -28.92 -6.56 3.60
N VAL A 57 -28.53 -6.47 4.88
CA VAL A 57 -27.43 -7.25 5.45
C VAL A 57 -27.96 -8.47 6.19
N SER A 58 -27.65 -9.66 5.71
CA SER A 58 -28.00 -10.95 6.31
C SER A 58 -26.81 -11.59 7.02
N TYR A 59 -27.00 -12.09 8.23
CA TYR A 59 -25.94 -12.73 9.03
C TYR A 59 -26.51 -13.74 10.06
N PRO A 60 -25.78 -14.79 10.47
CA PRO A 60 -26.21 -15.70 11.53
C PRO A 60 -26.49 -14.94 12.83
N ARG A 61 -27.69 -15.13 13.43
CA ARG A 61 -28.09 -14.38 14.65
C ARG A 61 -27.08 -14.51 15.79
N ALA A 62 -26.53 -15.72 15.96
CA ALA A 62 -25.54 -16.02 16.99
C ALA A 62 -24.20 -15.30 16.78
N MET A 63 -23.88 -14.90 15.54
CA MET A 63 -22.61 -14.24 15.20
C MET A 63 -22.69 -12.71 15.13
N ARG A 64 -23.81 -12.11 15.54
CA ARG A 64 -23.95 -10.65 15.60
C ARG A 64 -22.76 -9.93 16.27
N PRO A 65 -22.18 -10.43 17.39
CA PRO A 65 -21.02 -9.78 18.00
C PRO A 65 -19.78 -9.77 17.09
N VAL A 66 -19.56 -10.83 16.31
CA VAL A 66 -18.44 -10.94 15.35
C VAL A 66 -18.59 -9.89 14.24
N PHE A 67 -19.82 -9.64 13.82
CA PHE A 67 -20.14 -8.70 12.73
C PHE A 67 -20.46 -7.28 13.21
N ALA A 68 -20.37 -7.00 14.51
CA ALA A 68 -20.83 -5.75 15.11
C ALA A 68 -20.15 -4.53 14.47
N GLU A 69 -18.85 -4.61 14.20
CA GLU A 69 -18.11 -3.55 13.54
C GLU A 69 -18.61 -3.30 12.11
N ALA A 70 -18.71 -4.35 11.29
CA ALA A 70 -19.19 -4.25 9.92
C ALA A 70 -20.60 -3.66 9.86
N LEU A 71 -21.51 -4.15 10.72
CA LEU A 71 -22.88 -3.64 10.83
C LEU A 71 -22.92 -2.16 11.22
N ALA A 72 -22.06 -1.71 12.12
CA ALA A 72 -22.01 -0.31 12.59
C ALA A 72 -21.42 0.67 11.55
N ARG A 73 -20.63 0.17 10.58
CA ARG A 73 -20.01 0.99 9.53
C ARG A 73 -20.70 0.89 8.17
N ALA A 74 -21.42 -0.19 7.90
CA ALA A 74 -21.94 -0.58 6.58
C ALA A 74 -22.57 0.58 5.79
N GLU A 75 -23.48 1.34 6.40
CA GLU A 75 -24.18 2.44 5.71
C GLU A 75 -23.26 3.62 5.38
N ARG A 76 -22.34 3.98 6.27
CA ARG A 76 -21.33 5.02 5.99
C ARG A 76 -20.36 4.55 4.90
N ASP A 77 -19.94 3.30 4.96
CA ASP A 77 -18.97 2.75 4.03
C ASP A 77 -19.59 2.66 2.61
N ALA A 78 -20.86 2.24 2.50
CA ALA A 78 -21.61 2.28 1.24
C ALA A 78 -21.67 3.69 0.62
N ARG A 79 -21.96 4.71 1.43
CA ARG A 79 -21.92 6.12 0.97
C ARG A 79 -20.50 6.54 0.54
N ALA A 80 -19.49 6.15 1.31
CA ALA A 80 -18.11 6.54 1.05
C ALA A 80 -17.56 5.94 -0.25
N VAL A 81 -17.89 4.68 -0.56
CA VAL A 81 -17.46 4.04 -1.82
C VAL A 81 -18.21 4.58 -3.03
N GLY A 82 -19.50 4.93 -2.87
CA GLY A 82 -20.33 5.44 -3.96
C GLY A 82 -20.08 6.91 -4.30
N ALA A 83 -19.71 7.74 -3.33
CA ALA A 83 -19.57 9.19 -3.54
C ALA A 83 -18.56 9.59 -4.65
N PRO A 84 -17.34 9.02 -4.75
CA PRO A 84 -16.42 9.32 -5.85
C PRO A 84 -16.96 8.92 -7.22
N LEU A 85 -17.87 7.96 -7.28
CA LEU A 85 -18.48 7.45 -8.50
C LEU A 85 -19.74 8.23 -8.90
N GLY A 86 -20.06 9.32 -8.22
CA GLY A 86 -21.30 10.08 -8.45
C GLY A 86 -22.54 9.34 -7.95
N MET A 87 -22.37 8.35 -7.08
CA MET A 87 -23.46 7.54 -6.51
C MET A 87 -23.50 7.65 -4.97
N PRO A 88 -23.81 8.84 -4.41
CA PRO A 88 -23.92 8.99 -2.96
C PRO A 88 -25.03 8.10 -2.36
N GLU A 89 -26.00 7.70 -3.18
CA GLU A 89 -27.01 6.71 -2.86
C GLU A 89 -26.87 5.52 -3.83
N LEU A 90 -26.33 4.41 -3.33
CA LEU A 90 -26.24 3.18 -4.10
C LEU A 90 -27.64 2.56 -4.30
N PRO A 91 -27.86 1.77 -5.37
CA PRO A 91 -29.06 0.95 -5.48
C PRO A 91 -29.17 -0.01 -4.29
N ARG A 92 -30.33 -0.66 -4.14
CA ARG A 92 -30.46 -1.71 -3.11
C ARG A 92 -29.47 -2.83 -3.38
N LEU A 93 -28.63 -3.14 -2.39
CA LEU A 93 -27.64 -4.22 -2.43
C LEU A 93 -27.94 -5.27 -1.37
N SER A 94 -27.67 -6.53 -1.68
CA SER A 94 -27.72 -7.65 -0.76
C SER A 94 -26.32 -7.95 -0.23
N VAL A 95 -26.17 -7.99 1.09
CA VAL A 95 -24.89 -8.31 1.75
C VAL A 95 -25.09 -9.54 2.63
N ARG A 96 -24.22 -10.54 2.52
CA ARG A 96 -24.24 -11.73 3.39
C ARG A 96 -22.95 -11.81 4.18
N LEU A 97 -23.04 -11.68 5.49
CA LEU A 97 -21.90 -11.94 6.38
C LEU A 97 -22.00 -13.39 6.84
N VAL A 98 -21.02 -14.20 6.49
CA VAL A 98 -21.06 -15.65 6.65
C VAL A 98 -19.96 -16.15 7.60
N PRO A 99 -20.15 -17.28 8.28
CA PRO A 99 -19.18 -17.81 9.24
C PRO A 99 -17.80 -18.12 8.64
N ASP A 100 -17.78 -18.71 7.45
CA ASP A 100 -16.59 -19.29 6.83
C ASP A 100 -16.75 -19.40 5.29
N ALA A 101 -15.69 -19.88 4.64
CA ALA A 101 -15.64 -20.10 3.20
C ALA A 101 -16.65 -21.15 2.70
N ALA A 102 -17.00 -22.15 3.53
CA ALA A 102 -17.96 -23.17 3.15
C ALA A 102 -19.37 -22.60 3.07
N ALA A 103 -19.76 -21.78 4.07
CA ALA A 103 -21.00 -21.04 4.06
C ALA A 103 -21.04 -20.01 2.92
N MET A 104 -19.92 -19.33 2.62
CA MET A 104 -19.82 -18.46 1.44
C MET A 104 -20.15 -19.21 0.16
N ARG A 105 -19.47 -20.34 -0.08
CA ARG A 105 -19.71 -21.16 -1.27
C ARG A 105 -21.15 -21.65 -1.37
N ALA A 106 -21.76 -22.05 -0.25
CA ALA A 106 -23.14 -22.54 -0.22
C ALA A 106 -24.18 -21.43 -0.47
N LEU A 107 -23.87 -20.18 -0.11
CA LEU A 107 -24.77 -19.03 -0.24
C LEU A 107 -24.45 -18.14 -1.44
N SER A 108 -23.40 -18.43 -2.19
CA SER A 108 -23.09 -17.83 -3.49
C SER A 108 -23.94 -18.45 -4.61
N PRO A 109 -24.15 -17.73 -5.73
CA PRO A 109 -24.73 -18.30 -6.94
C PRO A 109 -24.01 -19.60 -7.36
N PRO A 110 -24.72 -20.74 -7.51
CA PRO A 110 -24.11 -22.00 -7.88
C PRO A 110 -23.52 -21.97 -9.30
N GLU A 111 -24.03 -21.09 -10.16
CA GLU A 111 -23.55 -20.90 -11.53
C GLU A 111 -22.16 -20.22 -11.56
N LEU A 112 -21.79 -19.52 -10.48
CA LEU A 112 -20.54 -18.78 -10.38
C LEU A 112 -19.97 -18.84 -8.96
N PRO A 113 -19.40 -19.99 -8.56
CA PRO A 113 -18.90 -20.19 -7.21
C PRO A 113 -17.71 -19.26 -6.91
N PRO A 114 -17.52 -18.87 -5.63
CA PRO A 114 -16.42 -17.99 -5.24
C PRO A 114 -15.07 -18.71 -5.37
N PRO A 115 -13.97 -17.97 -5.58
CA PRO A 115 -12.62 -18.52 -5.50
C PRO A 115 -12.35 -19.11 -4.11
N GLN A 116 -11.57 -20.20 -4.05
CA GLN A 116 -11.35 -20.93 -2.79
C GLN A 116 -10.58 -20.14 -1.72
N TYR A 117 -9.76 -19.18 -2.14
CA TYR A 117 -8.96 -18.33 -1.25
C TYR A 117 -9.68 -17.05 -0.82
N ALA A 118 -10.89 -16.78 -1.34
CA ALA A 118 -11.55 -15.50 -1.21
C ALA A 118 -12.18 -15.32 0.19
N ALA A 119 -11.79 -14.25 0.90
CA ALA A 119 -12.43 -13.85 2.16
C ALA A 119 -13.70 -13.02 1.94
N GLY A 120 -13.88 -12.49 0.73
CA GLY A 120 -15.07 -11.78 0.24
C GLY A 120 -15.27 -12.05 -1.24
N VAL A 121 -16.49 -11.85 -1.73
CA VAL A 121 -16.83 -11.93 -3.15
C VAL A 121 -17.95 -10.96 -3.49
N ALA A 122 -17.86 -10.30 -4.63
CA ALA A 122 -18.90 -9.43 -5.19
C ALA A 122 -19.45 -9.98 -6.50
N TYR A 123 -20.77 -9.83 -6.66
CA TYR A 123 -21.51 -10.13 -7.88
C TYR A 123 -22.29 -8.87 -8.31
N PRO A 124 -21.63 -7.90 -8.98
CA PRO A 124 -22.26 -6.62 -9.27
C PRO A 124 -23.48 -6.69 -10.19
N SER A 125 -23.58 -7.71 -11.05
CA SER A 125 -24.72 -7.93 -11.96
C SER A 125 -26.04 -8.18 -11.23
N ILE A 126 -25.98 -8.72 -10.01
CA ILE A 126 -27.14 -9.02 -9.16
C ILE A 126 -27.12 -8.25 -7.83
N GLY A 127 -26.18 -7.32 -7.67
CA GLY A 127 -26.05 -6.51 -6.46
C GLY A 127 -25.82 -7.31 -5.17
N LEU A 128 -25.11 -8.44 -5.24
CA LEU A 128 -24.87 -9.34 -4.10
C LEU A 128 -23.39 -9.33 -3.72
N THR A 129 -23.08 -9.26 -2.43
CA THR A 129 -21.75 -9.60 -1.90
C THR A 129 -21.84 -10.53 -0.70
N LEU A 130 -20.82 -11.36 -0.52
CA LEU A 130 -20.64 -12.21 0.65
C LEU A 130 -19.27 -11.97 1.28
N VAL A 131 -19.20 -11.95 2.61
CA VAL A 131 -17.95 -11.76 3.36
C VAL A 131 -17.87 -12.78 4.50
N SER A 132 -16.77 -13.52 4.53
CA SER A 132 -16.50 -14.54 5.55
C SER A 132 -15.88 -13.92 6.79
N ALA A 133 -16.31 -14.36 7.98
CA ALA A 133 -15.68 -14.04 9.25
C ALA A 133 -14.31 -14.70 9.44
N ARG A 134 -14.01 -15.76 8.66
CA ARG A 134 -12.76 -16.53 8.74
C ARG A 134 -12.03 -16.58 7.41
N ALA A 135 -10.72 -16.39 7.44
CA ALA A 135 -9.87 -16.50 6.26
C ALA A 135 -9.87 -17.96 5.77
N PRO A 136 -10.06 -18.23 4.47
CA PRO A 136 -10.14 -19.60 3.97
C PRO A 136 -8.85 -20.42 4.16
N SER A 137 -7.69 -19.75 4.11
CA SER A 137 -6.36 -20.37 4.15
C SER A 137 -5.89 -20.70 5.57
N THR A 138 -6.11 -19.80 6.53
CA THR A 138 -5.61 -19.95 7.91
C THR A 138 -6.71 -20.26 8.92
N GLY A 139 -7.96 -19.96 8.60
CA GLY A 139 -9.09 -20.03 9.54
C GLY A 139 -9.15 -18.89 10.56
N ASP A 140 -8.21 -17.94 10.49
CA ASP A 140 -8.15 -16.78 11.38
C ASP A 140 -9.30 -15.80 11.15
N ALA A 141 -9.61 -14.99 12.16
CA ALA A 141 -10.62 -13.94 12.04
C ALA A 141 -10.22 -12.90 10.99
N THR A 142 -11.13 -12.61 10.06
CA THR A 142 -10.93 -11.57 9.04
C THR A 142 -11.27 -10.18 9.60
N ARG A 143 -10.76 -9.14 8.94
CA ARG A 143 -11.24 -7.77 9.15
C ARG A 143 -12.52 -7.55 8.35
N VAL A 144 -13.63 -8.16 8.79
CA VAL A 144 -14.91 -8.21 8.05
C VAL A 144 -15.35 -6.83 7.54
N ALA A 145 -15.24 -5.78 8.35
CA ALA A 145 -15.62 -4.42 7.94
C ALA A 145 -14.78 -3.89 6.76
N GLN A 146 -13.47 -4.18 6.76
CA GLN A 146 -12.56 -3.79 5.70
C GLN A 146 -12.82 -4.58 4.41
N VAL A 147 -12.97 -5.90 4.52
CA VAL A 147 -13.32 -6.77 3.37
C VAL A 147 -14.67 -6.36 2.80
N LEU A 148 -15.69 -6.11 3.64
CA LEU A 148 -16.98 -5.62 3.16
C LEU A 148 -16.85 -4.30 2.39
N ARG A 149 -16.02 -3.36 2.87
CA ARG A 149 -15.79 -2.10 2.17
C ARG A 149 -15.11 -2.30 0.81
N HIS A 150 -14.20 -3.26 0.70
CA HIS A 150 -13.61 -3.69 -0.57
C HIS A 150 -14.70 -4.19 -1.52
N GLU A 151 -15.51 -5.17 -1.10
CA GLU A 151 -16.57 -5.73 -1.95
C GLU A 151 -17.65 -4.70 -2.35
N LEU A 152 -17.98 -3.77 -1.45
CA LEU A 152 -18.90 -2.68 -1.75
C LEU A 152 -18.35 -1.75 -2.84
N ALA A 153 -17.03 -1.58 -2.95
CA ALA A 153 -16.42 -0.80 -4.03
C ALA A 153 -16.65 -1.46 -5.39
N HIS A 154 -16.54 -2.79 -5.48
CA HIS A 154 -16.86 -3.56 -6.70
C HIS A 154 -18.33 -3.42 -7.09
N LEU A 155 -19.25 -3.58 -6.12
CA LEU A 155 -20.69 -3.38 -6.37
C LEU A 155 -21.00 -1.94 -6.81
N ALA A 156 -20.40 -0.94 -6.16
CA ALA A 156 -20.56 0.47 -6.51
C ALA A 156 -20.02 0.77 -7.91
N TRP A 157 -18.85 0.22 -8.28
CA TRP A 157 -18.29 0.35 -9.62
C TRP A 157 -19.17 -0.29 -10.69
N GLY A 158 -19.65 -1.52 -10.47
CA GLY A 158 -20.57 -2.18 -11.41
C GLY A 158 -21.87 -1.40 -11.59
N ALA A 159 -22.45 -0.89 -10.50
CA ALA A 159 -23.63 -0.02 -10.57
C ALA A 159 -23.32 1.30 -11.32
N ALA A 160 -22.16 1.92 -11.05
CA ALA A 160 -21.72 3.18 -11.62
C ALA A 160 -21.36 3.11 -13.11
N THR A 161 -21.04 1.92 -13.61
CA THR A 161 -20.64 1.72 -15.01
C THR A 161 -21.68 0.98 -15.83
N GLY A 162 -22.80 0.56 -15.25
CA GLY A 162 -23.74 -0.33 -15.94
C GLY A 162 -23.08 -1.68 -16.29
N GLN A 163 -22.27 -2.21 -15.36
CA GLN A 163 -21.55 -3.48 -15.49
C GLN A 163 -20.49 -3.46 -16.61
N ALA A 164 -19.96 -2.29 -16.98
CA ALA A 164 -18.94 -2.22 -18.01
C ALA A 164 -17.64 -2.87 -17.51
N ALA A 165 -16.98 -3.61 -18.41
CA ALA A 165 -15.68 -4.16 -18.11
C ALA A 165 -14.65 -3.02 -18.02
N GLY A 166 -13.78 -3.09 -17.01
CA GLY A 166 -12.58 -2.28 -16.90
C GLY A 166 -11.36 -3.20 -16.73
N PRO A 167 -10.14 -2.68 -16.92
CA PRO A 167 -8.93 -3.41 -16.56
C PRO A 167 -8.97 -3.80 -15.09
N ARG A 168 -8.58 -5.03 -14.79
CA ARG A 168 -8.63 -5.58 -13.43
C ARG A 168 -7.76 -4.78 -12.47
N TRP A 169 -6.58 -4.34 -12.92
CA TRP A 169 -5.70 -3.52 -12.09
C TRP A 169 -6.39 -2.25 -11.56
N PHE A 170 -7.32 -1.69 -12.34
CA PHE A 170 -8.02 -0.47 -11.97
C PHE A 170 -9.17 -0.75 -11.00
N THR A 171 -9.99 -1.78 -11.25
CA THR A 171 -11.12 -2.13 -10.38
C THR A 171 -10.63 -2.60 -9.03
N GLU A 172 -9.62 -3.47 -9.00
CA GLU A 172 -8.96 -3.92 -7.77
C GLU A 172 -8.25 -2.77 -7.05
N GLY A 173 -7.55 -1.91 -7.82
CA GLY A 173 -6.90 -0.73 -7.27
C GLY A 173 -7.89 0.22 -6.58
N LEU A 174 -9.07 0.41 -7.19
CA LEU A 174 -10.15 1.20 -6.62
C LEU A 174 -10.69 0.57 -5.35
N ALA A 175 -10.95 -0.74 -5.35
CA ALA A 175 -11.45 -1.44 -4.19
C ALA A 175 -10.47 -1.42 -3.01
N VAL A 176 -9.18 -1.65 -3.27
CA VAL A 176 -8.11 -1.59 -2.26
C VAL A 176 -7.91 -0.18 -1.72
N GLU A 177 -7.89 0.84 -2.59
CA GLU A 177 -7.74 2.23 -2.15
C GLU A 177 -8.94 2.67 -1.31
N GLN A 178 -10.16 2.33 -1.74
CA GLN A 178 -11.35 2.69 -1.00
C GLN A 178 -11.51 1.91 0.31
N SER A 179 -11.08 0.65 0.40
CA SER A 179 -11.19 -0.16 1.61
C SER A 179 -10.18 0.24 2.70
N GLY A 180 -9.09 0.89 2.31
CA GLY A 180 -7.98 1.20 3.21
C GLY A 180 -7.26 -0.05 3.72
N GLU A 181 -7.32 -1.14 2.95
CA GLU A 181 -6.54 -2.38 3.19
C GLU A 181 -5.05 -2.06 3.37
N GLN A 182 -4.25 -2.96 3.97
CA GLN A 182 -2.84 -2.79 4.39
C GLN A 182 -1.96 -1.78 3.60
N SER A 183 -2.00 -0.50 3.99
CA SER A 183 -1.26 0.59 3.32
C SER A 183 0.26 0.50 3.50
N PHE A 184 0.74 -0.10 4.59
CA PHE A 184 2.16 -0.12 4.94
C PHE A 184 2.98 -1.15 4.14
N GLU A 185 2.48 -2.38 4.02
CA GLU A 185 3.13 -3.44 3.22
C GLU A 185 3.15 -3.03 1.73
N ARG A 186 2.04 -2.46 1.22
CA ARG A 186 1.99 -1.90 -0.13
C ARG A 186 2.98 -0.76 -0.34
N PHE A 187 3.13 0.13 0.64
CA PHE A 187 4.14 1.19 0.57
C PHE A 187 5.56 0.61 0.46
N GLN A 188 5.87 -0.48 1.17
CA GLN A 188 7.16 -1.16 1.04
C GLN A 188 7.34 -1.80 -0.34
N SER A 189 6.35 -2.53 -0.85
CA SER A 189 6.39 -3.14 -2.19
C SER A 189 6.59 -2.09 -3.29
N MET A 190 5.87 -0.97 -3.20
CA MET A 190 6.03 0.18 -4.10
C MET A 190 7.39 0.86 -3.99
N ALA A 191 7.86 1.10 -2.76
CA ALA A 191 9.17 1.67 -2.51
C ALA A 191 10.29 0.80 -3.11
N GLN A 192 10.21 -0.52 -2.91
CA GLN A 192 11.15 -1.48 -3.48
C GLN A 192 11.09 -1.48 -5.01
N ALA A 193 9.89 -1.63 -5.60
CA ALA A 193 9.71 -1.69 -7.04
C ALA A 193 10.13 -0.40 -7.76
N SER A 194 9.93 0.77 -7.12
CA SER A 194 10.34 2.06 -7.68
C SER A 194 11.86 2.16 -7.88
N PHE A 195 12.64 1.64 -6.93
CA PHE A 195 14.10 1.69 -6.96
C PHE A 195 14.72 0.55 -7.79
N THR A 196 14.08 -0.64 -7.83
CA THR A 196 14.57 -1.78 -8.63
C THR A 196 14.15 -1.73 -10.10
N ARG A 197 13.45 -0.67 -10.55
CA ARG A 197 12.79 -0.57 -11.86
C ARG A 197 11.78 -1.71 -12.10
N GLY A 198 11.18 -2.21 -11.03
CA GLY A 198 10.21 -3.32 -11.06
C GLY A 198 8.77 -2.91 -11.41
N LEU A 199 8.48 -1.61 -11.57
CA LEU A 199 7.12 -1.12 -11.86
C LEU A 199 6.64 -1.57 -13.25
N ALA A 200 5.63 -2.42 -13.29
CA ALA A 200 5.04 -2.90 -14.53
C ALA A 200 4.34 -1.76 -15.30
N PRO A 201 4.44 -1.73 -16.65
CA PRO A 201 3.64 -0.83 -17.48
C PRO A 201 2.15 -1.07 -17.30
N TRP A 202 1.32 -0.03 -17.34
CA TRP A 202 -0.12 -0.16 -17.10
C TRP A 202 -0.80 -1.16 -18.07
N PRO A 203 -0.46 -1.19 -19.38
CA PRO A 203 -1.03 -2.17 -20.31
C PRO A 203 -0.69 -3.63 -19.98
N GLN A 204 0.36 -3.86 -19.18
CA GLN A 204 0.81 -5.21 -18.80
C GLN A 204 0.36 -5.60 -17.39
N LEU A 205 -0.32 -4.70 -16.67
CA LEU A 205 -0.61 -4.87 -15.25
C LEU A 205 -1.65 -5.98 -15.01
N ASP A 206 -2.65 -6.09 -15.89
CA ASP A 206 -3.64 -7.19 -15.83
C ASP A 206 -3.01 -8.57 -15.96
N GLY A 207 -1.96 -8.69 -16.79
CA GLY A 207 -1.23 -9.96 -16.96
C GLY A 207 -0.48 -10.42 -15.70
N ARG A 208 -0.28 -9.54 -14.71
CA ARG A 208 0.43 -9.86 -13.47
C ARG A 208 -0.43 -10.64 -12.48
N PHE A 209 -1.75 -10.54 -12.58
CA PHE A 209 -2.64 -11.28 -11.69
C PHE A 209 -2.63 -12.80 -11.93
N GLY A 210 -2.17 -13.26 -13.11
CA GLY A 210 -1.92 -14.69 -13.38
C GLY A 210 -0.49 -15.14 -13.05
N GLY A 211 0.29 -14.30 -12.37
CA GLY A 211 1.71 -14.48 -12.10
C GLY A 211 2.03 -15.18 -10.77
N SER A 212 3.26 -15.00 -10.30
CA SER A 212 3.64 -15.39 -8.93
C SER A 212 2.98 -14.48 -7.89
N THR A 213 2.92 -14.92 -6.63
CA THR A 213 2.35 -14.12 -5.53
C THR A 213 2.94 -12.70 -5.48
N GLU A 214 4.26 -12.56 -5.67
CA GLU A 214 4.91 -11.24 -5.67
C GLU A 214 4.46 -10.36 -6.85
N GLN A 215 4.14 -10.96 -8.00
CA GLN A 215 3.63 -10.24 -9.15
C GLN A 215 2.18 -9.79 -8.92
N VAL A 216 1.38 -10.63 -8.28
CA VAL A 216 0.00 -10.32 -7.90
C VAL A 216 -0.02 -9.19 -6.86
N ASP A 217 0.77 -9.32 -5.80
CA ASP A 217 0.90 -8.30 -4.74
C ASP A 217 1.35 -6.95 -5.31
N LEU A 218 2.31 -6.98 -6.24
CA LEU A 218 2.74 -5.78 -6.95
C LEU A 218 1.63 -5.17 -7.80
N ALA A 219 0.80 -5.99 -8.47
CA ALA A 219 -0.31 -5.51 -9.29
C ALA A 219 -1.36 -4.78 -8.43
N TYR A 220 -1.72 -5.34 -7.27
CA TYR A 220 -2.57 -4.67 -6.28
C TYR A 220 -1.95 -3.37 -5.77
N ALA A 221 -0.66 -3.41 -5.41
CA ALA A 221 0.04 -2.24 -4.90
C ALA A 221 0.11 -1.11 -5.93
N GLN A 222 0.48 -1.42 -7.17
CA GLN A 222 0.51 -0.44 -8.26
C GLN A 222 -0.90 0.07 -8.59
N GLY A 223 -1.90 -0.80 -8.71
CA GLY A 223 -3.27 -0.42 -9.01
C GLY A 223 -3.84 0.56 -7.98
N ALA A 224 -3.69 0.24 -6.69
CA ALA A 224 -4.15 1.10 -5.61
C ALA A 224 -3.42 2.45 -5.60
N ASP A 225 -2.09 2.48 -5.79
CA ASP A 225 -1.34 3.74 -5.82
C ASP A 225 -1.67 4.61 -7.04
N ILE A 226 -1.94 3.99 -8.20
CA ILE A 226 -2.40 4.72 -9.40
C ILE A 226 -3.75 5.39 -9.10
N VAL A 227 -4.71 4.65 -8.52
CA VAL A 227 -6.01 5.22 -8.16
C VAL A 227 -5.87 6.31 -7.11
N ALA A 228 -5.07 6.08 -6.07
CA ALA A 228 -4.77 7.07 -5.04
C ALA A 228 -4.15 8.34 -5.63
N TRP A 229 -3.23 8.19 -6.59
CA TRP A 229 -2.60 9.30 -7.29
C TRP A 229 -3.61 10.08 -8.13
N LEU A 230 -4.48 9.41 -8.89
CA LEU A 230 -5.55 10.06 -9.65
C LEU A 230 -6.51 10.84 -8.73
N LEU A 231 -6.88 10.27 -7.58
CA LEU A 231 -7.71 10.93 -6.58
C LEU A 231 -7.03 12.19 -6.01
N ARG A 232 -5.73 12.13 -5.70
CA ARG A 232 -4.97 13.30 -5.22
C ARG A 232 -4.81 14.37 -6.29
N ARG A 233 -4.59 13.97 -7.55
CA ARG A 233 -4.28 14.88 -8.66
C ARG A 233 -5.52 15.62 -9.17
N ASP A 234 -6.62 14.90 -9.40
CA ASP A 234 -7.79 15.45 -10.10
C ASP A 234 -9.05 15.52 -9.24
N GLY A 235 -9.01 14.94 -8.04
CA GLY A 235 -10.14 14.84 -7.13
C GLY A 235 -11.15 13.74 -7.49
N PRO A 236 -12.09 13.44 -6.58
CA PRO A 236 -13.00 12.31 -6.72
C PRO A 236 -13.99 12.46 -7.88
N GLY A 237 -14.37 13.68 -8.26
CA GLY A 237 -15.39 13.91 -9.30
C GLY A 237 -15.04 13.37 -10.69
N ARG A 238 -13.76 13.13 -11.00
CA ARG A 238 -13.35 12.55 -12.29
C ARG A 238 -13.74 11.08 -12.43
N PHE A 239 -13.83 10.35 -11.31
CA PHE A 239 -14.24 8.94 -11.34
C PHE A 239 -15.72 8.79 -11.70
N ALA A 240 -16.56 9.74 -11.29
CA ALA A 240 -17.95 9.81 -11.74
C ALA A 240 -18.05 9.99 -13.27
N VAL A 241 -17.22 10.89 -13.84
CA VAL A 241 -17.15 11.09 -15.29
C VAL A 241 -16.67 9.82 -16.00
N LEU A 242 -15.62 9.18 -15.50
CA LEU A 242 -15.12 7.91 -16.04
C LEU A 242 -16.22 6.85 -16.07
N ALA A 243 -16.92 6.68 -14.94
CA ALA A 243 -17.97 5.68 -14.81
C ALA A 243 -19.17 5.97 -15.74
N GLU A 244 -19.54 7.25 -15.90
CA GLU A 244 -20.55 7.69 -16.86
C GLU A 244 -20.17 7.36 -18.31
N ARG A 245 -18.92 7.62 -18.72
CA ARG A 245 -18.42 7.32 -20.06
C ARG A 245 -18.43 5.82 -20.36
N LEU A 246 -17.96 5.01 -19.41
CA LEU A 246 -17.99 3.55 -19.52
C LEU A 246 -19.43 3.02 -19.61
N ARG A 247 -20.37 3.59 -18.83
CA ARG A 247 -21.80 3.27 -18.96
C ARG A 247 -22.35 3.62 -20.35
N GLY A 248 -21.87 4.70 -20.95
CA GLY A 248 -22.18 5.08 -22.33
C GLY A 248 -21.58 4.18 -23.41
N GLY A 249 -20.79 3.16 -23.04
CA GLY A 249 -20.17 2.22 -23.97
C GLY A 249 -18.81 2.69 -24.53
N GLU A 250 -18.23 3.76 -23.99
CA GLU A 250 -16.88 4.20 -24.35
C GLU A 250 -15.86 3.17 -23.85
N GLN A 251 -14.80 2.92 -24.63
CA GLN A 251 -13.71 2.04 -24.24
C GLN A 251 -12.89 2.67 -23.12
N PHE A 252 -12.30 1.83 -22.25
CA PHE A 252 -11.59 2.33 -21.06
C PHE A 252 -10.48 3.36 -21.35
N PRO A 253 -9.59 3.19 -22.34
CA PRO A 253 -8.54 4.19 -22.63
C PRO A 253 -9.12 5.56 -23.04
N GLU A 254 -10.16 5.56 -23.85
CA GLU A 254 -10.88 6.75 -24.30
C GLU A 254 -11.62 7.43 -23.14
N ALA A 255 -12.31 6.65 -22.31
CA ALA A 255 -13.01 7.13 -21.14
C ALA A 255 -12.05 7.75 -20.11
N MET A 256 -10.87 7.14 -19.90
CA MET A 256 -9.78 7.69 -19.09
C MET A 256 -9.29 9.04 -19.65
N ARG A 257 -9.07 9.11 -20.97
CA ARG A 257 -8.65 10.35 -21.63
C ARG A 257 -9.68 11.47 -21.45
N THR A 258 -10.97 11.15 -21.59
CA THR A 258 -12.06 12.09 -21.41
C THR A 258 -12.19 12.55 -19.96
N ALA A 259 -12.09 11.64 -18.98
CA ALA A 259 -12.24 11.94 -17.57
C ALA A 259 -11.06 12.75 -17.00
N PHE A 260 -9.83 12.34 -17.33
CA PHE A 260 -8.59 12.86 -16.73
C PHE A 260 -7.79 13.79 -17.64
N GLY A 261 -8.29 14.10 -18.84
CA GLY A 261 -7.73 15.09 -19.76
C GLY A 261 -6.39 14.70 -20.41
N ALA A 262 -5.94 13.45 -20.26
CA ALA A 262 -4.67 12.97 -20.81
C ALA A 262 -4.76 11.50 -21.22
N SER A 263 -3.96 11.10 -22.21
CA SER A 263 -3.91 9.70 -22.64
C SER A 263 -3.39 8.79 -21.52
N VAL A 264 -3.74 7.50 -21.55
CA VAL A 264 -3.24 6.49 -20.59
C VAL A 264 -1.71 6.49 -20.51
N ALA A 265 -1.01 6.62 -21.65
CA ALA A 265 0.45 6.68 -21.68
C ALA A 265 1.00 7.94 -20.98
N THR A 266 0.38 9.09 -21.22
CA THR A 266 0.76 10.35 -20.53
C THR A 266 0.49 10.28 -19.03
N LEU A 267 -0.63 9.68 -18.63
CA LEU A 267 -0.96 9.45 -17.21
C LEU A 267 0.08 8.53 -16.55
N GLU A 268 0.47 7.45 -17.22
CA GLU A 268 1.50 6.55 -16.73
C GLU A 268 2.85 7.26 -16.53
N GLU A 269 3.29 8.06 -17.50
CA GLU A 269 4.54 8.83 -17.38
C GLU A 269 4.52 9.81 -16.21
N GLN A 270 3.42 10.53 -16.03
CA GLN A 270 3.25 11.48 -14.93
C GLN A 270 3.19 10.78 -13.57
N TRP A 271 2.49 9.65 -13.48
CA TRP A 271 2.46 8.82 -12.28
C TRP A 271 3.86 8.27 -11.95
N ARG A 272 4.61 7.80 -12.95
CA ARG A 272 6.00 7.34 -12.75
C ARG A 272 6.90 8.46 -12.22
N GLU A 273 6.73 9.69 -12.70
CA GLU A 273 7.46 10.84 -12.15
C GLU A 273 7.08 11.14 -10.70
N ASP A 274 5.78 11.10 -10.38
CA ASP A 274 5.29 11.25 -9.01
C ASP A 274 5.88 10.18 -8.09
N VAL A 275 5.88 8.91 -8.49
CA VAL A 275 6.49 7.80 -7.75
C VAL A 275 7.99 8.03 -7.56
N ARG A 276 8.73 8.42 -8.62
CA ARG A 276 10.16 8.74 -8.51
C ARG A 276 10.42 9.84 -7.49
N SER A 277 9.59 10.89 -7.48
CA SER A 277 9.75 12.00 -6.55
C SER A 277 9.42 11.61 -5.10
N ARG A 278 8.30 10.89 -4.87
CA ARG A 278 7.88 10.41 -3.53
C ARG A 278 8.87 9.43 -2.92
N PHE A 279 9.44 8.54 -3.73
CA PHE A 279 10.35 7.49 -3.27
C PHE A 279 11.83 7.81 -3.51
N ALA A 280 12.18 9.05 -3.86
CA ALA A 280 13.57 9.46 -4.12
C ALA A 280 14.52 9.15 -2.95
N LEU A 281 14.03 9.25 -1.71
CA LEU A 281 14.79 8.95 -0.49
C LEU A 281 14.52 7.55 0.07
N ALA A 282 13.67 6.74 -0.58
CA ALA A 282 13.36 5.39 -0.11
C ALA A 282 14.60 4.50 0.07
N PRO A 283 15.64 4.55 -0.80
CA PRO A 283 16.86 3.76 -0.60
C PRO A 283 17.61 4.07 0.71
N ILE A 284 17.41 5.27 1.28
CA ILE A 284 18.03 5.68 2.54
C ILE A 284 17.39 4.95 3.72
N TRP A 285 16.07 4.71 3.68
CA TRP A 285 15.32 4.20 4.84
C TRP A 285 14.84 2.74 4.67
N ALA A 286 14.60 2.28 3.44
CA ALA A 286 14.09 0.95 3.13
C ALA A 286 15.20 -0.12 2.95
N GLY A 287 16.48 0.27 3.01
CA GLY A 287 17.63 -0.62 2.86
C GLY A 287 18.71 -0.39 3.92
N SER A 288 19.94 -0.85 3.65
CA SER A 288 21.13 -0.59 4.48
C SER A 288 21.57 0.89 4.50
N GLY A 289 20.88 1.78 3.78
CA GLY A 289 21.15 3.21 3.71
C GLY A 289 21.19 3.89 5.08
N LEU A 290 20.32 3.51 6.02
CA LEU A 290 20.35 4.06 7.37
C LEU A 290 21.65 3.68 8.09
N VAL A 291 22.08 2.42 7.93
CA VAL A 291 23.36 1.94 8.47
C VAL A 291 24.53 2.69 7.83
N THR A 292 24.49 2.93 6.52
CA THR A 292 25.53 3.70 5.81
C THR A 292 25.55 5.16 6.25
N VAL A 293 24.39 5.81 6.42
CA VAL A 293 24.30 7.20 6.90
C VAL A 293 24.81 7.31 8.33
N VAL A 294 24.39 6.41 9.23
CA VAL A 294 24.89 6.35 10.61
C VAL A 294 26.40 6.10 10.62
N PHE A 295 26.91 5.20 9.78
CA PHE A 295 28.33 4.92 9.64
C PHE A 295 29.12 6.14 9.14
N LEU A 296 28.63 6.86 8.12
CA LEU A 296 29.25 8.08 7.59
C LEU A 296 29.25 9.20 8.64
N LEU A 297 28.18 9.37 9.40
CA LEU A 297 28.11 10.33 10.50
C LEU A 297 29.11 9.98 11.61
N MET A 298 29.22 8.70 11.97
CA MET A 298 30.22 8.23 12.94
C MET A 298 31.66 8.47 12.44
N MET A 299 31.93 8.20 11.16
CA MET A 299 33.22 8.49 10.52
C MET A 299 33.52 10.00 10.50
N GLY A 300 32.55 10.83 10.13
CA GLY A 300 32.68 12.29 10.12
C GLY A 300 32.98 12.84 11.52
N ALA A 301 32.25 12.37 12.54
CA ALA A 301 32.49 12.73 13.93
C ALA A 301 33.87 12.27 14.41
N ALA A 302 34.31 11.06 14.05
CA ALA A 302 35.65 10.54 14.37
C ALA A 302 36.76 11.36 13.70
N SER A 303 36.60 11.71 12.43
CA SER A 303 37.53 12.55 11.66
C SER A 303 37.60 13.97 12.22
N LEU A 304 36.47 14.57 12.60
CA LEU A 304 36.43 15.88 13.24
C LEU A 304 37.11 15.86 14.62
N ARG A 305 36.86 14.81 15.43
CA ARG A 305 37.55 14.60 16.70
C ARG A 305 39.06 14.45 16.51
N ARG A 306 39.49 13.67 15.49
CA ARG A 306 40.90 13.49 15.13
C ARG A 306 41.53 14.81 14.69
N TRP A 307 40.85 15.57 13.84
CA TRP A 307 41.32 16.88 13.38
C TRP A 307 41.50 17.85 14.56
N ARG A 308 40.50 17.99 15.43
CA ARG A 308 40.58 18.82 16.65
C ARG A 308 41.70 18.38 17.59
N ARG A 309 41.92 17.08 17.77
CA ARG A 309 43.06 16.56 18.56
C ARG A 309 44.40 16.86 17.91
N SER A 310 44.50 16.67 16.59
CA SER A 310 45.73 16.94 15.84
C SER A 310 46.09 18.42 15.79
N ALA A 311 45.10 19.33 15.79
CA ALA A 311 45.32 20.77 15.86
C ALA A 311 46.07 21.15 17.15
N LYS A 312 45.64 20.62 18.30
CA LYS A 312 46.33 20.82 19.58
C LYS A 312 47.75 20.25 19.57
N THR A 313 47.97 19.11 18.92
CA THR A 313 49.31 18.52 18.80
C THR A 313 50.22 19.38 17.91
N ARG A 314 49.72 19.92 16.80
CA ARG A 314 50.48 20.82 15.91
C ARG A 314 50.82 22.14 16.59
N GLU A 315 49.93 22.69 17.40
CA GLU A 315 50.21 23.90 18.19
C GLU A 315 51.32 23.67 19.22
N ARG A 316 51.34 22.50 19.88
CA ARG A 316 52.43 22.11 20.80
C ARG A 316 53.76 21.97 20.08
N TRP A 317 53.81 21.24 18.96
CA TRP A 317 55.02 21.10 18.16
C TRP A 317 55.51 22.44 17.60
N ALA A 318 54.60 23.32 17.15
CA ALA A 318 54.96 24.66 16.70
C ALA A 318 55.52 25.54 17.85
N ALA A 319 55.03 25.37 19.08
CA ALA A 319 55.58 26.05 20.25
C ALA A 319 56.97 25.53 20.64
N GLU A 320 57.17 24.21 20.60
CA GLU A 320 58.48 23.57 20.83
C GLU A 320 59.51 23.95 19.75
N GLU A 321 59.10 24.00 18.48
CA GLU A 321 59.94 24.43 17.35
C GLU A 321 60.36 25.90 17.49
N ARG A 322 59.44 26.79 17.91
CA ARG A 322 59.74 28.20 18.21
C ARG A 322 60.71 28.34 19.39
N ALA A 323 60.56 27.52 20.42
CA ALA A 323 61.46 27.50 21.57
C ALA A 323 62.86 26.99 21.18
N ARG A 324 62.96 25.97 20.31
CA ARG A 324 64.25 25.47 19.80
C ARG A 324 64.95 26.42 18.84
N ARG A 325 64.21 27.24 18.09
CA ARG A 325 64.76 28.24 17.18
C ARG A 325 65.12 29.57 17.84
N GLN A 326 64.79 29.78 19.13
CA GLN A 326 65.33 30.91 19.87
C GLN A 326 66.82 30.67 20.15
N PRO A 327 67.74 31.48 19.59
CA PRO A 327 69.15 31.33 19.91
C PRO A 327 69.38 31.64 21.40
N PRO A 328 70.37 30.98 22.05
CA PRO A 328 70.64 31.20 23.47
C PRO A 328 70.91 32.67 23.74
N ARG A 329 70.18 33.22 24.72
CA ARG A 329 70.33 34.60 25.18
C ARG A 329 71.61 34.69 26.01
N TRP A 330 72.73 35.02 25.37
CA TRP A 330 73.94 35.38 26.11
C TRP A 330 73.73 36.77 26.73
N VAL A 331 73.66 36.84 28.06
CA VAL A 331 73.69 38.11 28.78
C VAL A 331 75.17 38.45 28.99
N VAL A 332 75.67 39.42 28.22
CA VAL A 332 77.00 39.99 28.43
C VAL A 332 76.91 40.93 29.63
N VAL A 333 77.35 40.47 30.80
CA VAL A 333 77.54 41.34 31.98
C VAL A 333 78.85 42.09 31.79
N THR A 334 78.78 43.38 31.50
CA THR A 334 79.95 44.27 31.44
C THR A 334 80.30 44.71 32.86
N PRO A 335 81.51 44.41 33.38
CA PRO A 335 81.93 44.94 34.67
C PRO A 335 82.27 46.42 34.51
N GLY A 336 81.49 47.30 35.16
CA GLY A 336 81.76 48.73 35.21
C GLY A 336 83.03 49.02 36.01
N MET A 337 83.96 49.73 35.37
CA MET A 337 85.18 50.25 35.97
C MET A 337 84.88 51.38 36.97
N ARG A 338 85.78 51.47 37.95
CA ARG A 338 85.89 52.44 39.05
C ARG A 338 85.85 53.89 38.55
N GLY A 339 85.18 54.75 39.32
CA GLY A 339 85.40 56.19 39.32
C GLY A 339 85.77 56.62 40.74
N GLU A 340 87.04 57.05 40.86
CA GLU A 340 87.74 57.81 41.91
C GLU A 340 87.84 57.27 43.35
#